data_AF-A0A963X9N2-F1
#
_entry.id   AF-A0A963X9N2-F1
#
_cell.length_a   1.000
_cell.length_b   1.000
_cell.length_c   1.000
_cell.angle_alpha   90.00
_cell.angle_beta   90.00
_cell.angle_gamma   90.00
#
_symmetry.space_group_name_H-M   'P 1'
#
loop_
_entity.id
_entity.type
_entity.pdbx_description
1 polymer ?
#
loop_
_entity_poly.entity_id
_entity_poly.type
_entity_poly.pdbx_seq_one_letter_code
_entity_poly.pdbx_strand_id
1 'polypeptide(L)' 'VHFERWRHAYGCGKWFLAARCTATLEVFGTYPAQSTEPPADLQAKIKAKR' A
#
# COMPACT_ATOMS: atom_id res chain seq x y z
N VAL A 1 -3.57 -4.01 9.21
CA VAL A 1 -2.95 -3.88 7.86
C VAL A 1 -1.58 -3.26 8.03
N HIS A 2 -0.58 -3.70 7.26
CA HIS A 2 0.76 -3.11 7.29
C HIS A 2 0.94 -2.18 6.09
N PHE A 3 1.54 -1.01 6.33
CA PHE A 3 1.91 -0.04 5.30
C PHE A 3 3.41 -0.15 5.05
N GLU A 4 3.77 -0.75 3.95
CA GLU A 4 5.13 -1.17 3.61
C GLU A 4 5.66 -0.41 2.40
N ARG A 5 6.98 -0.33 2.28
CA ARG A 5 7.67 0.38 1.19
C ARG A 5 8.24 -0.60 0.19
N TRP A 6 7.81 -0.49 -1.07
CA TRP A 6 8.19 -1.38 -2.16
C TRP A 6 8.96 -0.62 -3.24
N ARG A 7 9.85 -1.33 -3.96
CA ARG A 7 10.60 -0.80 -5.10
C ARG A 7 10.31 -1.65 -6.33
N HIS A 8 9.99 -1.00 -7.44
CA HIS A 8 9.89 -1.69 -8.74
C HIS A 8 11.29 -1.94 -9.33
N ALA A 9 12.07 -2.80 -8.66
CA ALA A 9 13.50 -2.99 -8.92
C ALA A 9 13.82 -3.48 -10.33
N TYR A 10 12.98 -4.36 -10.88
CA TYR A 10 13.12 -4.92 -12.23
C TYR A 10 12.35 -4.12 -13.29
N GLY A 11 12.05 -2.85 -13.01
CA GLY A 11 11.32 -1.98 -13.93
C GLY A 11 11.74 -0.53 -13.75
N CYS A 12 10.79 0.36 -13.44
CA CYS A 12 11.06 1.80 -13.36
C CYS A 12 11.95 2.22 -12.18
N GLY A 13 12.31 1.32 -11.26
CA GLY A 13 13.18 1.57 -10.12
C GLY A 13 12.56 2.45 -9.02
N LYS A 14 11.34 2.96 -9.22
CA LYS A 14 10.65 3.86 -8.30
C LYS A 14 10.19 3.15 -7.04
N TRP A 15 10.20 3.91 -5.95
CA TRP A 15 9.62 3.52 -4.67
C TRP A 15 8.16 3.92 -4.59
N PHE A 16 7.36 3.10 -3.89
CA PHE A 16 5.96 3.37 -3.56
C PHE A 16 5.61 2.69 -2.24
N LEU A 17 4.47 3.04 -1.66
CA LEU A 17 3.93 2.41 -0.46
C LEU A 17 2.79 1.47 -0.85
N ALA A 18 2.69 0.32 -0.18
CA ALA A 18 1.62 -0.65 -0.36
C ALA A 18 0.92 -0.89 0.98
N ALA A 19 -0.40 -0.98 0.95
CA ALA A 19 -1.20 -1.41 2.09
C ALA A 19 -1.56 -2.88 1.92
N ARG A 20 -0.96 -3.77 2.72
CA ARG A 20 -1.16 -5.23 2.61
C ARG A 20 -1.50 -5.85 3.95
N CYS A 21 -2.37 -6.86 3.94
CA CYS A 21 -2.58 -7.72 5.09
C CYS A 21 -1.43 -8.73 5.19
N THR A 22 -0.64 -8.71 6.26
CA THR A 22 0.47 -9.66 6.43
C THR A 22 0.01 -11.08 6.75
N ALA A 23 -1.23 -11.27 7.23
CA ALA A 23 -1.81 -12.58 7.49
C ALA A 23 -2.40 -13.23 6.23
N THR A 24 -3.11 -12.47 5.38
CA THR A 24 -3.81 -13.00 4.20
C THR A 24 -3.13 -12.69 2.87
N LEU A 25 -2.08 -11.87 2.88
CA LEU A 25 -1.35 -11.36 1.71
C LEU A 25 -2.17 -10.49 0.74
N GLU A 26 -3.43 -10.19 1.07
CA GLU A 26 -4.29 -9.29 0.28
C GLU A 26 -3.70 -7.88 0.23
N VAL A 27 -3.56 -7.33 -0.98
CA VAL A 27 -3.12 -5.96 -1.23
C VAL A 27 -4.37 -5.09 -1.45
N PHE A 28 -4.59 -4.11 -0.58
CA PHE A 28 -5.73 -3.20 -0.67
C PHE A 28 -5.48 -2.06 -1.67
N GLY A 29 -4.22 -1.71 -1.90
CA GLY A 29 -3.81 -0.70 -2.87
C GLY A 29 -2.39 -0.20 -2.65
N THR A 30 -1.96 0.68 -3.55
CA THR A 30 -0.64 1.31 -3.56
C THR A 30 -0.76 2.82 -3.71
N TYR A 31 0.19 3.56 -3.17
CA TYR A 31 0.18 5.03 -3.21
C TYR A 31 1.63 5.59 -3.24
N PRO A 32 1.83 6.87 -3.62
CA PRO A 32 3.15 7.44 -3.79
C PRO A 32 4.02 7.35 -2.53
N ALA A 33 5.34 7.16 -2.70
CA ALA A 33 6.28 7.06 -1.58
C ALA A 33 6.41 8.36 -0.76
N GLN A 34 6.03 9.49 -1.36
CA GLN A 34 6.08 10.82 -0.73
C GLN A 34 4.80 11.16 0.04
N SER A 35 3.79 10.30 0.01
CA SER A 35 2.57 10.51 0.81
C SER A 35 2.87 10.27 2.29
N THR A 36 2.44 11.21 3.13
CA THR A 36 2.52 11.09 4.59
C THR A 36 1.48 10.13 5.17
N GLU A 37 0.37 9.94 4.44
CA GLU A 37 -0.73 9.07 4.84
C GLU A 37 -1.38 8.36 3.63
N PRO A 38 -2.06 7.22 3.85
CA PRO A 38 -2.78 6.52 2.78
C PRO A 38 -3.98 7.35 2.27
N PRO A 39 -4.31 7.32 0.97
CA PRO A 39 -5.50 7.98 0.42
C PRO A 39 -6.80 7.56 1.11
N ALA A 40 -7.77 8.48 1.22
CA ALA A 40 -9.02 8.24 1.94
C ALA A 40 -9.85 7.06 1.38
N ASP A 41 -9.86 6.86 0.07
CA ASP A 41 -10.54 5.72 -0.56
C ASP A 41 -9.87 4.38 -0.21
N LEU A 42 -8.53 4.37 -0.10
CA LEU A 42 -7.77 3.21 0.35
C LEU A 42 -8.06 2.92 1.83
N GLN A 43 -8.15 3.94 2.66
CA GLN A 43 -8.54 3.77 4.07
C GLN A 43 -9.96 3.18 4.19
N ALA A 44 -10.91 3.64 3.37
CA ALA A 44 -12.26 3.10 3.36
C ALA A 44 -12.30 1.62 2.94
N LYS A 45 -11.55 1.25 1.89
CA LYS A 45 -11.41 -0.16 1.44
C LYS A 45 -10.83 -1.06 2.54
N ILE A 46 -9.84 -0.57 3.27
CA ILE A 46 -9.24 -1.29 4.40
C ILE A 46 -10.27 -1.50 5.51
N LYS A 47 -10.95 -0.42 5.95
CA LYS A 47 -11.97 -0.45 7.02
C LYS A 47 -13.15 -1.37 6.71
N ALA A 48 -13.52 -1.51 5.43
CA ALA A 48 -14.58 -2.41 5.01
C ALA A 48 -14.23 -3.90 5.19
N LYS A 49 -12.94 -4.24 5.37
CA LYS A 49 -12.45 -5.63 5.44
C LYS A 49 -11.63 -5.96 6.69
N ARG A 50 -11.10 -4.98 7.42
CA ARG A 50 -10.12 -5.16 8.51
C ARG A 50 -10.27 -4.13 9.61
#